data_AF-A0A969F505-F1
#
_entry.id   AF-A0A969F505-F1
#
_cell.length_a   1.000
_cell.length_b   1.000
_cell.length_c   1.000
_cell.angle_alpha   90.00
_cell.angle_beta   90.00
_cell.angle_gamma   90.00
#
_symmetry.space_group_name_H-M   'P 1'
#
loop_
_entity.id
_entity.type
_entity.pdbx_description
1 polymer ?
#
loop_
_entity_poly.entity_id
_entity_poly.type
_entity_poly.pdbx_seq_one_letter_code
_entity_poly.pdbx_strand_id
1 'polypeptide(L)'
;QLLRAAGYYCANNAKEDYNLAAPGKVWDESSRQAHWRQRAALKDGIAVSLGGGTHHARRAEGQGFCLFNDTAVAARVLQSDSLVKQVAVIDCDVHQGNGTADITNGDDSIFTFSIHGENNFPFRKIPGDLDIGLPNGTGDEAYLAALQGGLEMVLATKPDIAYFLAGADVHVNDRLGKLALTKEGIAARDRLILQSCRERGIPVVVTMAGGYGRDIHETVAIQLQTVRLCREWENQRLGD
;
A
#
# COMPACT_ATOMS: atom_id res chain seq x y z
N GLN A 1 -15.47 6.83 12.62
CA GLN A 1 -16.50 6.10 13.41
C GLN A 1 -17.13 4.94 12.61
N LEU A 2 -17.74 5.16 11.44
CA LEU A 2 -18.37 4.09 10.62
C LEU A 2 -17.43 2.94 10.20
N LEU A 3 -16.18 3.30 9.92
CA LEU A 3 -15.08 2.39 9.60
C LEU A 3 -14.77 1.35 10.70
N ARG A 4 -14.92 1.76 11.96
CA ARG A 4 -14.76 0.90 13.13
C ARG A 4 -15.99 -0.01 13.33
N ALA A 5 -17.17 0.43 12.88
CA ALA A 5 -18.41 -0.31 13.05
C ALA A 5 -18.54 -1.52 12.10
N ALA A 6 -17.84 -1.49 10.97
CA ALA A 6 -17.90 -2.53 9.93
C ALA A 6 -16.90 -3.70 10.13
N GLY A 7 -16.12 -3.72 11.21
CA GLY A 7 -15.21 -4.84 11.51
C GLY A 7 -14.06 -5.02 10.51
N TYR A 8 -13.77 -4.00 9.70
CA TYR A 8 -12.77 -4.06 8.63
C TYR A 8 -11.33 -4.15 9.17
N TYR A 9 -11.11 -3.71 10.41
CA TYR A 9 -9.92 -4.09 11.15
C TYR A 9 -10.20 -5.40 11.89
N CYS A 10 -9.49 -6.46 11.51
CA CYS A 10 -9.14 -7.52 12.46
C CYS A 10 -8.17 -7.01 13.56
N ALA A 11 -8.27 -5.72 13.94
CA ALA A 11 -7.35 -5.02 14.82
C ALA A 11 -7.83 -3.61 15.23
N ASN A 12 -8.60 -3.48 16.32
CA ASN A 12 -8.29 -2.59 17.45
C ASN A 12 -9.51 -2.03 18.25
N ASN A 13 -9.16 -1.63 19.47
CA ASN A 13 -9.81 -0.93 20.58
C ASN A 13 -11.00 -0.01 20.32
N ALA A 14 -11.84 0.00 21.36
CA ALA A 14 -13.02 0.83 21.59
C ALA A 14 -14.29 0.36 20.86
N LYS A 15 -14.84 -0.75 21.36
CA LYS A 15 -16.28 -1.03 21.34
C LYS A 15 -16.90 -0.41 22.60
N GLU A 16 -17.34 0.84 22.53
CA GLU A 16 -18.23 1.42 23.56
C GLU A 16 -19.68 1.61 23.06
N ASP A 17 -19.96 1.42 21.76
CA ASP A 17 -21.30 1.65 21.18
C ASP A 17 -22.11 0.39 20.85
N TYR A 18 -21.69 -0.78 21.33
CA TYR A 18 -22.52 -1.99 21.27
C TYR A 18 -23.06 -2.25 22.67
N ASN A 19 -24.39 -2.23 22.84
CA ASN A 19 -25.12 -2.60 24.07
C ASN A 19 -24.94 -4.10 24.45
N LEU A 20 -23.74 -4.63 24.34
CA LEU A 20 -23.33 -5.97 24.72
C LEU A 20 -22.33 -5.84 25.86
N ALA A 21 -22.51 -6.62 26.93
CA ALA A 21 -21.57 -6.63 28.05
C ALA A 21 -20.15 -6.97 27.56
N ALA A 22 -19.16 -6.17 27.96
CA ALA A 22 -17.77 -6.36 27.56
C ALA A 22 -17.24 -7.73 28.06
N PRO A 23 -16.79 -8.63 27.17
CA PRO A 23 -16.07 -9.83 27.60
C PRO A 23 -14.68 -9.42 28.12
N GLY A 24 -14.28 -9.95 29.28
CA GLY A 24 -13.14 -9.45 30.08
C GLY A 24 -11.75 -9.55 29.43
N LYS A 25 -10.75 -8.97 30.14
CA LYS A 25 -9.27 -8.86 29.98
C LYS A 25 -8.57 -9.24 28.65
N VAL A 26 -8.99 -10.30 27.97
CA VAL A 26 -8.43 -10.83 26.72
C VAL A 26 -8.48 -9.81 25.57
N TRP A 27 -9.47 -8.90 25.57
CA TRP A 27 -9.67 -7.95 24.46
C TRP A 27 -8.77 -6.69 24.50
N ASP A 28 -8.39 -6.20 25.68
CA ASP A 28 -7.51 -5.02 25.82
C ASP A 28 -6.06 -5.34 25.41
N GLU A 29 -5.59 -6.57 25.66
CA GLU A 29 -4.27 -7.03 25.17
C GLU A 29 -4.27 -7.25 23.64
N SER A 30 -5.33 -7.82 23.09
CA SER A 30 -5.46 -8.09 21.64
C SER A 30 -5.46 -6.79 20.82
N SER A 31 -6.04 -5.71 21.34
CA SER A 31 -6.11 -4.41 20.68
C SER A 31 -4.73 -3.78 20.42
N ARG A 32 -3.87 -3.72 21.45
CA ARG A 32 -2.48 -3.23 21.38
C ARG A 32 -1.63 -4.14 20.51
N GLN A 33 -1.93 -5.43 20.52
CA GLN A 33 -1.25 -6.41 19.69
C GLN A 33 -1.73 -6.38 18.24
N ALA A 34 -2.96 -6.01 17.91
CA ALA A 34 -3.46 -6.19 16.55
C ALA A 34 -2.95 -5.11 15.55
N HIS A 35 -2.49 -3.96 16.06
CA HIS A 35 -1.69 -2.98 15.32
C HIS A 35 -0.23 -3.39 15.09
N TRP A 36 0.17 -4.57 15.55
CA TRP A 36 1.57 -4.98 15.56
C TRP A 36 2.25 -4.89 14.21
N ARG A 37 1.56 -5.15 13.08
CA ARG A 37 2.25 -5.23 11.78
C ARG A 37 2.84 -3.89 11.34
N GLN A 38 2.13 -2.78 11.50
CA GLN A 38 2.66 -1.48 11.06
C GLN A 38 3.68 -0.91 12.04
N ARG A 39 3.45 -1.14 13.34
CA ARG A 39 4.43 -0.83 14.39
C ARG A 39 5.67 -1.72 14.29
N ALA A 40 5.51 -2.93 13.75
CA ALA A 40 6.61 -3.84 13.43
C ALA A 40 7.45 -3.25 12.29
N ALA A 41 6.89 -2.59 11.27
CA ALA A 41 7.73 -1.90 10.29
C ALA A 41 8.64 -0.84 10.96
N LEU A 42 8.12 -0.04 11.89
CA LEU A 42 8.94 0.96 12.60
C LEU A 42 10.05 0.34 13.48
N LYS A 43 9.86 -0.90 13.94
CA LYS A 43 10.83 -1.62 14.79
C LYS A 43 11.80 -2.49 13.99
N ASP A 44 11.26 -3.23 13.03
CA ASP A 44 11.89 -4.30 12.28
C ASP A 44 12.31 -3.84 10.87
N GLY A 45 11.94 -2.62 10.48
CA GLY A 45 12.25 -1.97 9.20
C GLY A 45 11.25 -2.29 8.09
N ILE A 46 10.54 -3.42 8.17
CA ILE A 46 9.58 -3.84 7.14
C ILE A 46 8.40 -4.59 7.77
N ALA A 47 7.23 -4.48 7.15
CA ALA A 47 6.10 -5.34 7.45
C ALA A 47 5.29 -5.66 6.19
N VAL A 48 4.67 -6.84 6.17
CA VAL A 48 3.84 -7.28 5.06
C VAL A 48 2.42 -7.61 5.53
N SER A 49 1.44 -7.05 4.85
CA SER A 49 0.03 -7.43 4.94
C SER A 49 -0.36 -8.20 3.69
N LEU A 50 -0.81 -9.46 3.86
CA LEU A 50 -1.24 -10.33 2.76
C LEU A 50 -2.60 -9.93 2.14
N GLY A 51 -3.15 -8.80 2.57
CA GLY A 51 -4.31 -8.14 1.98
C GLY A 51 -4.19 -6.63 2.21
N GLY A 52 -5.27 -5.90 1.93
CA GLY A 52 -5.25 -4.44 2.04
C GLY A 52 -4.70 -3.76 0.79
N GLY A 53 -4.33 -2.49 0.90
CA GLY A 53 -4.03 -1.64 -0.25
C GLY A 53 -5.31 -1.14 -0.94
N THR A 54 -6.35 -0.89 -0.16
CA THR A 54 -7.69 -0.55 -0.67
C THR A 54 -7.81 0.93 -1.05
N HIS A 55 -7.04 1.30 -2.06
CA HIS A 55 -6.76 2.66 -2.48
C HIS A 55 -7.91 3.40 -3.19
N HIS A 56 -9.02 2.75 -3.53
CA HIS A 56 -10.16 3.38 -4.23
C HIS A 56 -11.22 3.96 -3.29
N ALA A 57 -11.20 3.59 -2.01
CA ALA A 57 -12.16 4.13 -1.06
C ALA A 57 -11.84 5.61 -0.80
N ARG A 58 -12.82 6.46 -1.04
CA ARG A 58 -12.74 7.92 -0.95
C ARG A 58 -13.19 8.40 0.42
N ARG A 59 -13.09 9.71 0.67
CA ARG A 59 -13.48 10.32 1.95
C ARG A 59 -14.94 10.03 2.33
N ALA A 60 -15.84 10.02 1.34
CA ALA A 60 -17.28 9.94 1.55
C ALA A 60 -17.95 8.71 0.91
N GLU A 61 -17.21 7.85 0.21
CA GLU A 61 -17.77 6.71 -0.51
C GLU A 61 -16.79 5.54 -0.65
N GLY A 62 -17.30 4.31 -0.66
CA GLY A 62 -16.56 3.14 -1.11
C GLY A 62 -16.63 2.99 -2.62
N GLN A 63 -15.57 2.52 -3.26
CA GLN A 63 -15.47 2.39 -4.71
C GLN A 63 -14.44 1.33 -5.09
N GLY A 64 -14.54 0.72 -6.28
CA GLY A 64 -13.47 -0.15 -6.83
C GLY A 64 -13.10 -1.31 -5.89
N PHE A 65 -14.10 -2.01 -5.35
CA PHE A 65 -13.95 -3.08 -4.34
C PHE A 65 -13.37 -2.64 -2.98
N CYS A 66 -13.13 -1.34 -2.80
CA CYS A 66 -12.62 -0.75 -1.58
C CYS A 66 -13.76 -0.10 -0.81
N LEU A 67 -14.16 -0.71 0.32
CA LEU A 67 -15.13 -0.07 1.22
C LEU A 67 -14.47 1.05 2.04
N PHE A 68 -13.21 0.85 2.40
CA PHE A 68 -12.44 1.80 3.19
C PHE A 68 -10.98 1.83 2.75
N ASN A 69 -10.29 2.95 3.00
CA ASN A 69 -8.89 3.11 2.65
C ASN A 69 -8.01 2.74 3.84
N ASP A 70 -7.53 1.49 3.85
CA ASP A 70 -6.74 0.95 4.96
C ASP A 70 -5.43 1.71 5.17
N THR A 71 -4.77 2.08 4.08
CA THR A 71 -3.49 2.79 4.04
C THR A 71 -3.62 4.19 4.63
N ALA A 72 -4.62 4.96 4.20
CA ALA A 72 -4.86 6.29 4.75
C ALA A 72 -5.19 6.22 6.25
N VAL A 73 -6.03 5.27 6.68
CA VAL A 73 -6.35 5.16 8.11
C VAL A 73 -5.15 4.71 8.93
N ALA A 74 -4.38 3.75 8.42
CA ALA A 74 -3.14 3.29 9.02
C ALA A 74 -2.16 4.44 9.28
N ALA A 75 -1.91 5.26 8.25
CA ALA A 75 -1.09 6.46 8.36
C ALA A 75 -1.61 7.41 9.46
N ARG A 76 -2.93 7.67 9.48
CA ARG A 76 -3.55 8.52 10.51
C ARG A 76 -3.43 7.97 11.92
N VAL A 77 -3.51 6.65 12.10
CA VAL A 77 -3.32 6.02 13.42
C VAL A 77 -1.89 6.28 13.89
N LEU A 78 -0.88 6.00 13.06
CA LEU A 78 0.53 6.24 13.43
C LEU A 78 0.82 7.72 13.71
N GLN A 79 0.24 8.64 12.93
CA GLN A 79 0.35 10.08 13.18
C GLN A 79 -0.33 10.49 14.50
N SER A 80 -1.53 9.96 14.78
CA SER A 80 -2.26 10.25 16.02
C SER A 80 -1.52 9.74 17.26
N ASP A 81 -0.77 8.64 17.10
CA ASP A 81 0.10 8.08 18.13
C ASP A 81 1.46 8.79 18.22
N SER A 82 1.67 9.85 17.42
CA SER A 82 2.92 10.63 17.31
C SER A 82 4.16 9.79 16.95
N LEU A 83 3.95 8.66 16.25
CA LEU A 83 5.04 7.76 15.84
C LEU A 83 5.67 8.17 14.50
N VAL A 84 4.91 8.84 13.65
CA VAL A 84 5.34 9.36 12.35
C VAL A 84 4.71 10.73 12.13
N LYS A 85 5.37 11.57 11.33
CA LYS A 85 4.85 12.88 10.89
C LYS A 85 4.64 12.87 9.38
N GLN A 86 5.67 12.52 8.63
CA GLN A 86 5.63 12.45 7.16
C GLN A 86 5.43 11.00 6.71
N VAL A 87 4.45 10.76 5.86
CA VAL A 87 4.15 9.45 5.28
C VAL A 87 4.26 9.53 3.77
N ALA A 88 4.83 8.50 3.14
CA ALA A 88 4.73 8.30 1.70
C ALA A 88 3.81 7.14 1.38
N VAL A 89 2.94 7.30 0.38
CA VAL A 89 2.18 6.20 -0.22
C VAL A 89 2.69 6.01 -1.64
N ILE A 90 3.36 4.89 -1.89
CA ILE A 90 3.89 4.45 -3.18
C ILE A 90 2.92 3.40 -3.72
N ASP A 91 2.06 3.84 -4.63
CA ASP A 91 0.99 3.04 -5.20
C ASP A 91 1.37 2.52 -6.59
N CYS A 92 1.62 1.21 -6.66
CA CYS A 92 1.96 0.49 -7.88
C CYS A 92 0.86 -0.49 -8.32
N ASP A 93 -0.36 -0.32 -7.82
CA ASP A 93 -1.55 -0.92 -8.42
C ASP A 93 -1.77 -0.34 -9.82
N VAL A 94 -2.29 -1.16 -10.74
CA VAL A 94 -2.52 -0.73 -12.13
C VAL A 94 -3.58 0.36 -12.25
N HIS A 95 -4.43 0.52 -11.24
CA HIS A 95 -5.45 1.54 -11.16
C HIS A 95 -4.93 2.74 -10.36
N GLN A 96 -5.39 3.95 -10.69
CA GLN A 96 -5.00 5.11 -9.87
C GLN A 96 -5.64 4.98 -8.48
N GLY A 97 -4.84 5.16 -7.43
CA GLY A 97 -5.27 5.30 -6.03
C GLY A 97 -6.06 6.57 -5.72
N ASN A 98 -7.14 6.82 -6.47
CA ASN A 98 -7.99 8.00 -6.38
C ASN A 98 -8.63 8.21 -5.00
N GLY A 99 -8.90 7.12 -4.27
CA GLY A 99 -9.39 7.18 -2.91
C GLY A 99 -8.35 7.75 -1.95
N THR A 100 -7.11 7.30 -2.08
CA THR A 100 -5.99 7.84 -1.29
C THR A 100 -5.80 9.32 -1.61
N ALA A 101 -5.72 9.69 -2.88
CA ALA A 101 -5.58 11.08 -3.32
C ALA A 101 -6.72 11.98 -2.78
N ASP A 102 -7.98 11.54 -2.86
CA ASP A 102 -9.13 12.29 -2.34
C ASP A 102 -9.10 12.48 -0.80
N ILE A 103 -8.60 11.49 -0.07
CA ILE A 103 -8.49 11.54 1.39
C ILE A 103 -7.34 12.44 1.84
N THR A 104 -6.23 12.48 1.11
CA THR A 104 -5.03 13.23 1.47
C THR A 104 -4.92 14.58 0.76
N ASN A 105 -5.86 14.93 -0.11
CA ASN A 105 -5.84 16.20 -0.83
C ASN A 105 -5.66 17.40 0.12
N GLY A 106 -4.63 18.20 -0.14
CA GLY A 106 -4.26 19.38 0.65
C GLY A 106 -3.62 19.09 2.01
N ASP A 107 -3.15 17.86 2.24
CA ASP A 107 -2.41 17.48 3.45
C ASP A 107 -0.96 17.11 3.15
N ASP A 108 -0.05 18.04 3.46
CA ASP A 108 1.39 17.88 3.25
C ASP A 108 2.04 16.80 4.13
N SER A 109 1.32 16.22 5.10
CA SER A 109 1.84 15.15 5.96
C SER A 109 1.78 13.75 5.32
N ILE A 110 1.07 13.58 4.20
CA ILE A 110 1.00 12.33 3.45
C ILE A 110 1.21 12.60 1.95
N PHE A 111 2.39 12.26 1.43
CA PHE A 111 2.69 12.38 0.01
C PHE A 111 2.23 11.13 -0.75
N THR A 112 1.46 11.32 -1.81
CA THR A 112 0.92 10.25 -2.67
C THR A 112 1.65 10.19 -4.01
N PHE A 113 2.22 9.03 -4.31
CA PHE A 113 2.76 8.71 -5.61
C PHE A 113 2.00 7.51 -6.19
N SER A 114 1.30 7.71 -7.30
CA SER A 114 0.64 6.63 -8.05
C SER A 114 1.25 6.50 -9.45
N ILE A 115 1.67 5.28 -9.81
CA ILE A 115 2.06 4.91 -11.17
C ILE A 115 1.07 3.86 -11.69
N HIS A 116 0.27 4.23 -12.68
CA HIS A 116 -0.94 3.49 -13.05
C HIS A 116 -1.19 3.50 -14.56
N GLY A 117 -2.13 2.70 -15.04
CA GLY A 117 -2.60 2.77 -16.42
C GLY A 117 -3.46 4.02 -16.67
N GLU A 118 -2.99 4.92 -17.53
CA GLU A 118 -3.67 6.19 -17.86
C GLU A 118 -5.11 5.93 -18.32
N ASN A 119 -5.27 4.97 -19.23
CA ASN A 119 -6.56 4.59 -19.81
C ASN A 119 -7.24 3.44 -19.04
N ASN A 120 -7.00 3.34 -17.72
CA ASN A 120 -7.65 2.37 -16.84
C ASN A 120 -8.54 3.02 -15.76
N PHE A 121 -9.23 2.20 -14.97
CA PHE A 121 -10.05 2.68 -13.85
C PHE A 121 -9.19 3.45 -12.83
N PRO A 122 -9.73 4.51 -12.19
CA PRO A 122 -10.99 5.18 -12.50
C PRO A 122 -10.92 5.98 -13.80
N PHE A 123 -12.05 6.08 -14.52
CA PHE A 123 -12.12 6.83 -15.78
C PHE A 123 -11.93 8.34 -15.61
N ARG A 124 -12.21 8.86 -14.42
CA ARG A 124 -11.87 10.23 -14.01
C ARG A 124 -10.85 10.13 -12.90
N LYS A 125 -9.62 10.53 -13.20
CA LYS A 125 -8.52 10.56 -12.22
C LYS A 125 -8.76 11.70 -11.22
N ILE A 126 -8.36 11.48 -9.98
CA ILE A 126 -8.35 12.51 -8.93
C ILE A 126 -6.88 12.86 -8.69
N PRO A 127 -6.44 14.10 -8.95
CA PRO A 127 -5.04 14.46 -8.78
C PRO A 127 -4.55 14.18 -7.35
N GLY A 128 -3.46 13.42 -7.23
CA GLY A 128 -2.62 13.32 -6.04
C GLY A 128 -1.41 14.25 -6.14
N ASP A 129 -0.38 13.98 -5.34
CA ASP A 129 0.85 14.79 -5.35
C ASP A 129 1.76 14.47 -6.54
N LEU A 130 1.83 13.18 -6.90
CA LEU A 130 2.53 12.69 -8.08
C LEU A 130 1.75 11.55 -8.74
N ASP A 131 1.26 11.81 -9.94
CA ASP A 131 0.57 10.82 -10.77
C ASP A 131 1.36 10.57 -12.06
N ILE A 132 1.71 9.31 -12.31
CA ILE A 132 2.33 8.87 -13.56
C ILE A 132 1.35 7.92 -14.28
N GLY A 133 0.64 8.48 -15.26
CA GLY A 133 -0.21 7.71 -16.17
C GLY A 133 0.60 7.06 -17.29
N LEU A 134 0.54 5.74 -17.37
CA LEU A 134 1.24 4.94 -18.38
C LEU A 134 0.29 4.51 -19.51
N PRO A 135 0.76 4.49 -20.77
CA PRO A 135 -0.03 3.99 -21.88
C PRO A 135 -0.30 2.48 -21.76
N ASN A 136 -1.36 2.01 -22.42
CA ASN A 136 -1.67 0.58 -22.46
C ASN A 136 -0.51 -0.21 -23.07
N GLY A 137 -0.25 -1.40 -22.54
CA GLY A 137 0.82 -2.28 -23.01
C GLY A 137 2.23 -1.85 -22.59
N THR A 138 2.37 -0.86 -21.69
CA THR A 138 3.68 -0.52 -21.11
C THR A 138 4.29 -1.77 -20.47
N GLY A 139 5.48 -2.15 -20.94
CA GLY A 139 6.25 -3.28 -20.42
C GLY A 139 7.33 -2.85 -19.42
N ASP A 140 8.15 -3.82 -19.02
CA ASP A 140 9.07 -3.72 -17.88
C ASP A 140 9.99 -2.50 -17.93
N GLU A 141 10.72 -2.29 -19.02
CA GLU A 141 11.74 -1.23 -19.12
C GLU A 141 11.14 0.17 -18.94
N ALA A 142 10.08 0.47 -19.68
CA ALA A 142 9.40 1.76 -19.60
C ALA A 142 8.72 1.98 -18.25
N TYR A 143 8.13 0.94 -17.66
CA TYR A 143 7.57 1.02 -16.32
C TYR A 143 8.64 1.32 -15.27
N LEU A 144 9.76 0.58 -15.28
CA LEU A 144 10.84 0.74 -14.31
C LEU A 144 11.53 2.10 -14.42
N ALA A 145 11.72 2.61 -15.63
CA ALA A 145 12.28 3.94 -15.85
C ALA A 145 11.37 5.04 -15.26
N ALA A 146 10.05 4.95 -15.51
CA ALA A 146 9.08 5.89 -14.97
C ALA A 146 8.98 5.79 -13.43
N LEU A 147 8.95 4.56 -12.90
CA LEU A 147 8.97 4.30 -11.47
C LEU A 147 10.19 4.91 -10.80
N GLN A 148 11.38 4.73 -11.36
CA GLN A 148 12.61 5.23 -10.75
C GLN A 148 12.60 6.76 -10.61
N GLY A 149 12.14 7.48 -11.65
CA GLY A 149 11.99 8.93 -11.58
C GLY A 149 11.00 9.36 -10.50
N GLY A 150 9.84 8.70 -10.42
CA GLY A 150 8.83 9.00 -9.40
C GLY A 150 9.27 8.64 -7.98
N LEU A 151 9.99 7.54 -7.83
CA LEU A 151 10.50 7.05 -6.57
C LEU A 151 11.52 8.04 -5.95
N GLU A 152 12.40 8.62 -6.75
CA GLU A 152 13.32 9.66 -6.25
C GLU A 152 12.58 10.90 -5.73
N MET A 153 11.50 11.32 -6.39
CA MET A 153 10.69 12.46 -5.96
C MET A 153 9.97 12.18 -4.62
N VAL A 154 9.31 11.03 -4.49
CA VAL A 154 8.61 10.68 -3.24
C VAL A 154 9.60 10.50 -2.08
N LEU A 155 10.75 9.86 -2.30
CA LEU A 155 11.72 9.64 -1.23
C LEU A 155 12.48 10.92 -0.84
N ALA A 156 12.56 11.92 -1.72
CA ALA A 156 13.10 13.24 -1.39
C ALA A 156 12.26 13.99 -0.34
N THR A 157 10.99 13.60 -0.13
CA THR A 157 10.16 14.13 0.96
C THR A 157 10.61 13.66 2.35
N LYS A 158 11.55 12.69 2.41
CA LYS A 158 12.08 12.10 3.64
C LYS A 158 10.97 11.59 4.56
N PRO A 159 10.10 10.69 4.08
CA PRO A 159 9.02 10.15 4.89
C PRO A 159 9.57 9.34 6.07
N ASP A 160 8.89 9.40 7.21
CA ASP A 160 9.19 8.57 8.38
C ASP A 160 8.79 7.11 8.14
N ILE A 161 7.86 6.86 7.20
CA ILE A 161 7.40 5.54 6.78
C ILE A 161 6.85 5.59 5.34
N ALA A 162 7.10 4.52 4.57
CA ALA A 162 6.53 4.33 3.24
C ALA A 162 5.51 3.18 3.23
N TYR A 163 4.33 3.41 2.68
CA TYR A 163 3.36 2.37 2.33
C TYR A 163 3.56 2.01 0.87
N PHE A 164 3.90 0.76 0.59
CA PHE A 164 4.04 0.23 -0.75
C PHE A 164 2.85 -0.68 -1.08
N LEU A 165 2.02 -0.26 -2.05
CA LEU A 165 0.91 -1.05 -2.57
C LEU A 165 1.42 -1.84 -3.77
N ALA A 166 1.72 -3.10 -3.53
CA ALA A 166 2.39 -4.00 -4.47
C ALA A 166 1.38 -4.77 -5.36
N GLY A 167 0.48 -4.04 -6.02
CA GLY A 167 -0.56 -4.61 -6.90
C GLY A 167 0.02 -5.60 -7.91
N ALA A 168 -0.60 -6.78 -8.03
CA ALA A 168 -0.20 -7.80 -9.01
C ALA A 168 -0.88 -7.57 -10.38
N ASP A 169 -1.83 -6.64 -10.46
CA ASP A 169 -2.67 -6.39 -11.64
C ASP A 169 -2.00 -5.55 -12.73
N VAL A 170 -0.75 -5.13 -12.54
CA VAL A 170 0.12 -4.62 -13.62
C VAL A 170 0.62 -5.73 -14.55
N HIS A 171 0.44 -7.00 -14.17
CA HIS A 171 0.90 -8.16 -14.93
C HIS A 171 0.20 -8.28 -16.29
N VAL A 172 0.93 -8.72 -17.32
CA VAL A 172 0.45 -8.84 -18.71
C VAL A 172 -0.82 -9.70 -18.89
N ASN A 173 -1.03 -10.68 -18.01
CA ASN A 173 -2.21 -11.56 -18.05
C ASN A 173 -3.32 -11.17 -17.06
N ASP A 174 -3.20 -10.02 -16.40
CA ASP A 174 -4.26 -9.54 -15.53
C ASP A 174 -5.52 -9.20 -16.32
N ARG A 175 -6.69 -9.51 -15.76
CA ARG A 175 -7.98 -9.27 -16.44
C ARG A 175 -8.43 -7.81 -16.35
N LEU A 176 -8.06 -7.11 -15.28
CA LEU A 176 -8.45 -5.72 -15.01
C LEU A 176 -7.30 -4.75 -15.30
N GLY A 177 -6.07 -5.25 -15.38
CA GLY A 177 -4.91 -4.52 -15.87
C GLY A 177 -4.91 -4.24 -17.38
N LYS A 178 -4.18 -3.19 -17.76
CA LYS A 178 -3.90 -2.83 -19.17
C LYS A 178 -2.41 -2.61 -19.45
N LEU A 179 -1.55 -2.92 -18.49
CA LEU A 179 -0.10 -2.90 -18.67
C LEU A 179 0.39 -4.30 -19.06
N ALA A 180 1.68 -4.42 -19.36
CA ALA A 180 2.27 -5.64 -19.89
C ALA A 180 3.51 -6.07 -19.11
N LEU A 181 3.52 -5.89 -17.78
CA LEU A 181 4.66 -6.31 -16.98
C LEU A 181 4.77 -7.83 -16.91
N THR A 182 6.00 -8.32 -16.99
CA THR A 182 6.34 -9.72 -16.70
C THR A 182 6.47 -9.95 -15.20
N LYS A 183 6.54 -11.21 -14.77
CA LYS A 183 6.83 -11.55 -13.36
C LYS A 183 8.18 -11.02 -12.93
N GLU A 184 9.16 -11.04 -13.83
CA GLU A 184 10.51 -10.53 -13.65
C GLU A 184 10.51 -9.00 -13.54
N GLY A 185 9.71 -8.31 -14.35
CA GLY A 185 9.48 -6.87 -14.26
C GLY A 185 8.86 -6.45 -12.93
N ILE A 186 7.86 -7.19 -12.46
CA ILE A 186 7.26 -7.00 -11.14
C ILE A 186 8.28 -7.26 -10.02
N ALA A 187 9.12 -8.30 -10.16
CA ALA A 187 10.23 -8.56 -9.23
C ALA A 187 11.21 -7.39 -9.16
N ALA A 188 11.54 -6.81 -10.32
CA ALA A 188 12.44 -5.69 -10.44
C ALA A 188 11.84 -4.41 -9.83
N ARG A 189 10.54 -4.17 -10.04
CA ARG A 189 9.79 -3.09 -9.39
C ARG A 189 9.90 -3.20 -7.87
N ASP A 190 9.56 -4.37 -7.33
CA ASP A 190 9.54 -4.59 -5.89
C ASP A 190 10.95 -4.43 -5.30
N ARG A 191 11.98 -4.97 -5.96
CA ARG A 191 13.39 -4.79 -5.54
C ARG A 191 13.80 -3.32 -5.54
N LEU A 192 13.47 -2.58 -6.60
CA LEU A 192 13.83 -1.16 -6.72
C LEU A 192 13.27 -0.37 -5.53
N ILE A 193 11.97 -0.51 -5.24
CA ILE A 193 11.32 0.21 -4.14
C ILE A 193 11.93 -0.17 -2.79
N LEU A 194 12.03 -1.48 -2.51
CA LEU A 194 12.55 -1.98 -1.25
C LEU A 194 14.01 -1.53 -1.02
N GLN A 195 14.86 -1.63 -2.05
CA GLN A 195 16.25 -1.21 -1.97
C GLN A 195 16.37 0.30 -1.76
N SER A 196 15.65 1.14 -2.52
CA SER A 196 15.72 2.59 -2.37
C SER A 196 15.26 3.08 -0.99
N CYS A 197 14.25 2.43 -0.40
CA CYS A 197 13.84 2.68 0.98
C CYS A 197 14.92 2.23 1.99
N ARG A 198 15.55 1.06 1.77
CA ARG A 198 16.65 0.57 2.63
C ARG A 198 17.82 1.53 2.69
N GLU A 199 18.28 1.97 1.52
CA GLU A 199 19.44 2.86 1.37
C GLU A 199 19.22 4.21 2.08
N ARG A 200 17.96 4.59 2.30
CA ARG A 200 17.57 5.82 3.01
C ARG A 200 17.10 5.56 4.45
N GLY A 201 17.12 4.31 4.90
CA GLY A 201 16.68 3.92 6.25
C GLY A 201 15.19 4.10 6.49
N ILE A 202 14.37 4.09 5.45
CA ILE A 202 12.91 4.34 5.52
C ILE A 202 12.19 3.00 5.76
N PRO A 203 11.43 2.85 6.86
CA PRO A 203 10.60 1.68 7.09
C PRO A 203 9.50 1.51 6.03
N VAL A 204 9.22 0.27 5.64
CA VAL A 204 8.24 -0.04 4.58
C VAL A 204 7.10 -0.93 5.08
N VAL A 205 5.86 -0.54 4.80
CA VAL A 205 4.68 -1.39 4.95
C VAL A 205 4.22 -1.82 3.56
N VAL A 206 4.24 -3.11 3.27
CA VAL A 206 3.81 -3.68 1.99
C VAL A 206 2.39 -4.22 2.11
N THR A 207 1.54 -3.87 1.17
CA THR A 207 0.17 -4.40 1.00
C THR A 207 0.00 -4.94 -0.41
N MET A 208 -0.92 -5.89 -0.60
CA MET A 208 -1.05 -6.60 -1.88
C MET A 208 -1.88 -5.85 -2.94
N ALA A 209 -2.78 -4.94 -2.53
CA ALA A 209 -3.68 -4.20 -3.43
C ALA A 209 -4.42 -5.13 -4.42
N GLY A 210 -4.54 -4.73 -5.69
CA GLY A 210 -5.19 -5.46 -6.76
C GLY A 210 -4.41 -6.68 -7.28
N GLY A 211 -5.10 -7.51 -8.05
CA GLY A 211 -4.59 -8.77 -8.58
C GLY A 211 -5.72 -9.68 -9.01
N TYR A 212 -5.96 -9.76 -10.31
CA TYR A 212 -7.13 -10.39 -10.92
C TYR A 212 -6.74 -11.23 -12.14
N GLY A 213 -5.60 -11.91 -12.04
CA GLY A 213 -5.07 -12.79 -13.07
C GLY A 213 -6.10 -13.82 -13.52
N ARG A 214 -6.06 -14.16 -14.81
CA ARG A 214 -6.91 -15.24 -15.36
C ARG A 214 -6.63 -16.58 -14.68
N ASP A 215 -5.37 -16.82 -14.35
CA ASP A 215 -4.93 -17.94 -13.53
C ASP A 215 -4.57 -17.45 -12.13
N ILE A 216 -5.30 -17.94 -11.12
CA ILE A 216 -5.07 -17.60 -9.72
C ILE A 216 -3.68 -18.04 -9.24
N HIS A 217 -3.13 -19.14 -9.77
CA HIS A 217 -1.80 -19.60 -9.39
C HIS A 217 -0.71 -18.62 -9.83
N GLU A 218 -0.93 -17.91 -10.93
CA GLU A 218 -0.02 -16.87 -11.41
C GLU A 218 -0.05 -15.64 -10.49
N THR A 219 -1.24 -15.15 -10.11
CA THR A 219 -1.36 -14.04 -9.15
C THR A 219 -0.75 -14.39 -7.79
N VAL A 220 -1.02 -15.60 -7.28
CA VAL A 220 -0.44 -16.07 -6.01
C VAL A 220 1.10 -16.18 -6.11
N ALA A 221 1.63 -16.65 -7.24
CA ALA A 221 3.08 -16.74 -7.44
C ALA A 221 3.75 -15.35 -7.42
N ILE A 222 3.12 -14.34 -8.04
CA ILE A 222 3.60 -12.94 -8.03
C ILE A 222 3.60 -12.39 -6.59
N GLN A 223 2.49 -12.52 -5.87
CA GLN A 223 2.40 -12.02 -4.48
C GLN A 223 3.37 -12.75 -3.54
N LEU A 224 3.56 -14.06 -3.71
CA LEU A 224 4.55 -14.82 -2.96
C LEU A 224 5.98 -14.36 -3.27
N GLN A 225 6.27 -14.01 -4.51
CA GLN A 225 7.56 -13.44 -4.91
C GLN A 225 7.80 -12.11 -4.18
N THR A 226 6.81 -11.21 -4.11
CA THR A 226 6.89 -9.97 -3.32
C THR A 226 7.21 -10.26 -1.85
N VAL A 227 6.52 -11.21 -1.23
CA VAL A 227 6.77 -11.61 0.17
C VAL A 227 8.18 -12.15 0.37
N ARG A 228 8.70 -12.96 -0.58
CA ARG A 228 10.08 -13.47 -0.52
C ARG A 228 11.11 -12.34 -0.60
N LEU A 229 10.90 -11.37 -1.49
CA LEU A 229 11.77 -10.19 -1.60
C LEU A 229 11.76 -9.35 -0.32
N CYS A 230 10.60 -9.21 0.33
CA CYS A 230 10.51 -8.55 1.64
C CYS A 230 11.32 -9.29 2.72
N ARG A 231 11.32 -10.63 2.69
CA ARG A 231 12.12 -11.45 3.62
C ARG A 231 13.62 -11.35 3.33
N GLU A 232 14.02 -11.31 2.06
CA GLU A 232 15.41 -11.08 1.66
C GLU A 232 15.91 -9.70 2.14
N TRP A 233 15.08 -8.67 1.97
CA TRP A 233 15.35 -7.33 2.48
C TRP A 233 15.59 -7.31 4.00
N GLU A 234 14.74 -8.00 4.77
CA GLU A 234 14.87 -8.10 6.23
C GLU A 234 16.18 -8.79 6.63
N ASN A 235 16.52 -9.91 5.98
CA ASN A 235 17.75 -10.65 6.26
C ASN A 235 19.00 -9.80 5.99
N GLN A 236 18.99 -9.00 4.92
CA GLN A 236 20.10 -8.12 4.59
C GLN A 236 20.25 -6.98 5.62
N ARG A 237 19.15 -6.50 6.20
CA ARG A 237 19.18 -5.49 7.27
C ARG A 237 19.76 -6.03 8.59
N LEU A 238 19.51 -7.31 8.90
CA LEU A 238 19.98 -7.95 10.13
C LEU A 238 21.42 -8.47 10.04
N GLY A 239 21.97 -8.56 8.83
CA GLY A 239 23.34 -9.01 8.56
C GLY A 239 24.40 -7.91 8.56
N ASP A 240 23.98 -6.64 8.63
CA ASP A 240 24.81 -5.44 8.82
C ASP A 240 24.85 -5.05 10.31
#